data_AF-A0A956F846-F1
#
_entry.id   AF-A0A956F846-F1
#
_cell.length_a   1.000
_cell.length_b   1.000
_cell.length_c   1.000
_cell.angle_alpha   90.00
_cell.angle_beta   90.00
_cell.angle_gamma   90.00
#
_symmetry.space_group_name_H-M   'P 1'
#
loop_
_entity.id
_entity.type
_entity.pdbx_description
1 polymer ?
#
loop_
_entity_poly.entity_id
_entity_poly.type
_entity_poly.pdbx_seq_one_letter_code
_entity_poly.pdbx_strand_id
1 'polypeptide(L)'
;MKLSPRTIPCALLLVALACNEASEGDDLPPGAFTSGPEDDGPPPEEGTTTDPGSTESSATSDSGEESGSSGLPAEIHHDEHILPIWMASCIDDSCHDPVDPQAGLDLSTDGVYGRLCTGFHGQTGMPYIDCEGLDPQNSYVFRKIEGTHLSINGASGGPMPPVDSLSDSQVALIEAWITEGALQ
;
A
#
# COMPACT_ATOMS: atom_id res chain seq x y z
N MET A 1 -0.60 9.37 60.47
CA MET A 1 0.46 8.36 60.29
C MET A 1 0.79 8.32 58.81
N LYS A 2 2.02 8.73 58.47
CA LYS A 2 2.54 8.89 57.10
C LYS A 2 3.17 7.57 56.67
N LEU A 3 2.76 6.99 55.54
CA LEU A 3 3.59 6.09 54.76
C LEU A 3 3.51 6.50 53.29
N SER A 4 4.67 6.91 52.78
CA SER A 4 5.01 7.14 51.38
C SER A 4 6.45 6.62 51.22
N PRO A 5 6.97 6.55 49.99
CA PRO A 5 6.94 5.44 49.06
C PRO A 5 8.22 4.57 49.14
N ARG A 6 8.18 3.31 48.69
CA ARG A 6 9.39 2.49 48.52
C ARG A 6 9.84 2.50 47.06
N THR A 7 10.78 3.39 46.79
CA THR A 7 11.65 3.38 45.61
C THR A 7 12.43 2.07 45.56
N ILE A 8 12.44 1.39 44.41
CA ILE A 8 13.31 0.24 44.12
C ILE A 8 14.45 0.77 43.22
N PRO A 9 15.69 0.93 43.73
CA PRO A 9 16.82 1.33 42.89
C PRO A 9 17.58 0.11 42.34
N CYS A 10 18.04 0.28 41.10
CA CYS A 10 19.22 -0.30 40.43
C CYS A 10 19.82 -1.62 40.94
N ALA A 11 19.70 -2.65 40.10
CA ALA A 11 20.77 -3.59 39.76
C ALA A 11 20.47 -4.06 38.32
N LEU A 12 21.09 -3.53 37.27
CA LEU A 12 22.48 -3.74 36.86
C LEU A 12 22.89 -5.22 36.97
N LEU A 13 22.30 -6.05 36.10
CA LEU A 13 22.78 -7.40 35.81
C LEU A 13 23.30 -7.42 34.36
N LEU A 14 24.57 -7.06 34.20
CA LEU A 14 25.37 -7.40 33.03
C LEU A 14 25.63 -8.91 33.06
N VAL A 15 24.92 -9.67 32.24
CA VAL A 15 25.35 -11.03 31.85
C VAL A 15 25.83 -10.95 30.42
N ALA A 16 27.14 -10.75 30.27
CA ALA A 16 27.86 -11.13 29.08
C ALA A 16 28.20 -12.62 29.21
N LEU A 17 27.65 -13.48 28.35
CA LEU A 17 28.22 -14.79 28.12
C LEU A 17 27.80 -15.39 26.76
N ALA A 18 28.83 -15.81 26.04
CA ALA A 18 28.86 -16.74 24.90
C ALA A 18 28.42 -16.19 23.53
N CYS A 19 29.45 -15.80 22.75
CA CYS A 19 29.46 -16.03 21.31
C CYS A 19 29.26 -17.54 21.08
N ASN A 20 28.16 -17.93 20.43
CA ASN A 20 28.01 -19.29 19.91
C ASN A 20 28.38 -19.32 18.43
N GLU A 21 29.09 -20.40 18.09
CA GLU A 21 29.82 -20.68 16.87
C GLU A 21 29.03 -20.55 15.56
N ALA A 22 29.81 -20.25 14.53
CA ALA A 22 29.48 -20.44 13.13
C ALA A 22 29.11 -21.90 12.84
N SER A 23 28.00 -22.12 12.15
CA SER A 23 27.74 -23.36 11.44
C SER A 23 28.07 -23.13 9.96
N GLU A 24 29.19 -23.70 9.54
CA GLU A 24 29.57 -23.89 8.14
C GLU A 24 28.80 -25.09 7.55
N GLY A 25 28.44 -24.99 6.27
CA GLY A 25 28.29 -26.15 5.40
C GLY A 25 26.86 -26.50 4.98
N ASP A 26 26.47 -26.07 3.79
CA ASP A 26 25.65 -26.89 2.90
C ASP A 26 26.08 -26.65 1.44
N ASP A 27 27.10 -27.42 1.07
CA ASP A 27 27.58 -27.67 -0.29
C ASP A 27 26.46 -28.30 -1.13
N LEU A 28 25.81 -27.51 -1.98
CA LEU A 28 24.99 -28.05 -3.06
C LEU A 28 25.83 -28.26 -4.33
N PRO A 29 25.82 -29.47 -4.93
CA PRO A 29 26.67 -29.80 -6.06
C PRO A 29 26.20 -29.14 -7.37
N PRO A 30 27.13 -28.80 -8.29
CA PRO A 30 26.78 -28.31 -9.62
C PRO A 30 26.51 -29.46 -10.60
N GLY A 31 25.34 -29.38 -11.26
CA GLY A 31 25.11 -29.82 -12.63
C GLY A 31 24.72 -31.29 -12.88
N ALA A 32 23.52 -31.50 -13.42
CA ALA A 32 23.25 -32.36 -14.59
C ALA A 32 21.79 -32.20 -15.04
N PHE A 33 21.50 -31.42 -16.08
CA PHE A 33 21.31 -31.83 -17.49
C PHE A 33 20.19 -32.86 -17.71
N THR A 34 19.09 -32.45 -18.38
CA THR A 34 18.56 -33.16 -19.56
C THR A 34 17.84 -32.20 -20.50
N SER A 35 18.05 -32.43 -21.79
CA SER A 35 17.77 -31.58 -22.95
C SER A 35 16.38 -31.80 -23.58
N GLY A 36 15.88 -30.72 -24.22
CA GLY A 36 15.19 -30.71 -25.54
C GLY A 36 13.64 -30.79 -25.56
N PRO A 37 12.98 -30.55 -26.72
CA PRO A 37 13.39 -29.78 -27.92
C PRO A 37 12.35 -28.71 -28.37
N GLU A 38 12.86 -27.70 -29.08
CA GLU A 38 12.37 -27.09 -30.35
C GLU A 38 10.90 -27.29 -30.77
N ASP A 39 10.09 -26.22 -30.84
CA ASP A 39 8.85 -26.17 -31.65
C ASP A 39 8.60 -24.75 -32.21
N ASP A 40 8.73 -24.69 -33.53
CA ASP A 40 8.20 -23.82 -34.59
C ASP A 40 7.90 -22.33 -34.40
N GLY A 41 8.57 -21.53 -35.24
CA GLY A 41 8.37 -20.09 -35.41
C GLY A 41 7.11 -19.69 -36.20
N PRO A 42 6.78 -18.40 -36.22
CA PRO A 42 5.61 -17.88 -36.93
C PRO A 42 5.86 -17.72 -38.45
N PRO A 43 4.87 -18.02 -39.31
CA PRO A 43 4.91 -17.64 -40.72
C PRO A 43 4.63 -16.14 -40.94
N PRO A 44 5.05 -15.57 -42.09
CA PRO A 44 5.02 -14.14 -42.37
C PRO A 44 3.71 -13.62 -42.98
N GLU A 45 3.47 -12.34 -42.70
CA GLU A 45 2.72 -11.30 -43.43
C GLU A 45 2.13 -11.66 -44.81
N GLU A 46 0.81 -11.49 -44.98
CA GLU A 46 0.21 -11.10 -46.27
C GLU A 46 -0.79 -9.96 -46.05
N GLY A 47 -0.66 -8.93 -46.88
CA GLY A 47 -1.36 -7.65 -46.73
C GLY A 47 -2.76 -7.61 -47.32
N THR A 48 -3.44 -6.48 -47.10
CA THR A 48 -4.37 -5.93 -48.08
C THR A 48 -4.50 -4.42 -47.92
N THR A 49 -4.71 -3.79 -49.07
CA THR A 49 -4.63 -2.38 -49.39
C THR A 49 -6.01 -1.71 -49.36
N THR A 50 -5.99 -0.38 -49.21
CA THR A 50 -6.99 0.59 -49.75
C THR A 50 -8.18 0.94 -48.84
N ASP A 51 -8.23 2.17 -48.33
CA ASP A 51 -9.01 3.26 -48.95
C ASP A 51 -8.63 4.66 -48.39
N PRO A 52 -8.36 5.67 -49.25
CA PRO A 52 -8.21 7.06 -48.86
C PRO A 52 -9.54 7.83 -49.06
N GLY A 53 -10.29 8.03 -47.98
CA GLY A 53 -11.53 8.79 -47.98
C GLY A 53 -11.40 10.15 -47.28
N SER A 54 -11.16 11.19 -48.08
CA SER A 54 -11.77 12.53 -48.00
C SER A 54 -11.92 13.25 -46.64
N THR A 55 -11.09 14.26 -46.34
CA THR A 55 -11.29 15.71 -46.60
C THR A 55 -12.32 16.46 -45.74
N GLU A 56 -11.80 17.53 -45.15
CA GLU A 56 -12.42 18.79 -44.72
C GLU A 56 -13.22 18.88 -43.40
N SER A 57 -12.54 19.52 -42.43
CA SER A 57 -12.88 20.84 -41.85
C SER A 57 -14.26 21.06 -41.23
N SER A 58 -14.27 21.24 -39.90
CA SER A 58 -14.88 22.37 -39.15
C SER A 58 -14.54 22.17 -37.67
N ALA A 59 -13.59 22.91 -37.08
CA ALA A 59 -13.73 24.27 -36.56
C ALA A 59 -14.85 24.42 -35.52
N THR A 60 -14.37 24.54 -34.27
CA THR A 60 -14.87 25.38 -33.16
C THR A 60 -16.25 25.09 -32.56
N SER A 61 -16.24 24.63 -31.31
CA SER A 61 -16.95 25.21 -30.16
C SER A 61 -16.34 24.51 -28.95
N ASP A 62 -15.35 25.11 -28.28
CA ASP A 62 -15.60 26.06 -27.18
C ASP A 62 -16.81 25.63 -26.34
N SER A 63 -16.51 24.79 -25.36
CA SER A 63 -17.10 24.92 -24.04
C SER A 63 -15.91 24.80 -23.10
N GLY A 64 -15.41 25.95 -22.68
CA GLY A 64 -14.72 26.04 -21.41
C GLY A 64 -15.68 25.51 -20.36
N GLU A 65 -15.53 24.23 -20.04
CA GLU A 65 -16.04 23.72 -18.80
C GLU A 65 -15.02 24.20 -17.76
N GLU A 66 -15.49 25.21 -17.04
CA GLU A 66 -14.97 25.69 -15.77
C GLU A 66 -14.01 24.66 -15.17
N SER A 67 -12.79 25.09 -14.89
CA SER A 67 -11.90 24.45 -13.93
C SER A 67 -12.58 24.54 -12.55
N GLY A 68 -13.66 23.78 -12.41
CA GLY A 68 -14.43 23.59 -11.21
C GLY A 68 -13.63 22.60 -10.40
N SER A 69 -13.00 23.13 -9.35
CA SER A 69 -12.45 22.40 -8.22
C SER A 69 -13.08 21.03 -8.12
N SER A 70 -12.25 20.00 -8.35
CA SER A 70 -12.48 18.61 -8.04
C SER A 70 -13.46 18.50 -6.87
N GLY A 71 -14.57 17.79 -7.06
CA GLY A 71 -15.71 17.70 -6.12
C GLY A 71 -15.40 17.01 -4.78
N LEU A 72 -14.19 17.18 -4.26
CA LEU A 72 -13.77 16.85 -2.92
C LEU A 72 -14.31 17.91 -1.94
N PRO A 73 -14.60 17.51 -0.69
CA PRO A 73 -14.99 18.45 0.35
C PRO A 73 -13.84 19.42 0.67
N ALA A 74 -14.17 20.53 1.34
CA ALA A 74 -13.19 21.57 1.68
C ALA A 74 -12.18 21.14 2.76
N GLU A 75 -12.55 20.16 3.58
CA GLU A 75 -11.71 19.54 4.60
C GLU A 75 -12.10 18.06 4.65
N ILE A 76 -11.11 17.17 4.55
CA ILE A 76 -11.36 15.72 4.53
C ILE A 76 -11.00 15.15 5.91
N HIS A 77 -12.01 14.68 6.65
CA HIS A 77 -11.84 13.98 7.92
C HIS A 77 -11.85 12.46 7.76
N HIS A 78 -11.05 11.77 8.56
CA HIS A 78 -10.97 10.32 8.52
C HIS A 78 -12.29 9.68 8.89
N ASP A 79 -12.91 10.07 10.01
CA ASP A 79 -14.15 9.46 10.48
C ASP A 79 -15.37 9.68 9.55
N GLU A 80 -15.45 10.85 8.92
CA GLU A 80 -16.56 11.21 8.02
C GLU A 80 -16.38 10.67 6.60
N HIS A 81 -15.16 10.69 6.05
CA HIS A 81 -14.93 10.50 4.61
C HIS A 81 -14.17 9.22 4.29
N ILE A 82 -13.18 8.85 5.11
CA ILE A 82 -12.22 7.78 4.78
C ILE A 82 -12.62 6.46 5.45
N LEU A 83 -13.09 6.50 6.69
CA LEU A 83 -13.54 5.32 7.43
C LEU A 83 -14.64 4.54 6.68
N PRO A 84 -15.64 5.19 6.04
CA PRO A 84 -16.60 4.47 5.21
C PRO A 84 -15.97 3.68 4.05
N ILE A 85 -14.85 4.16 3.49
CA ILE A 85 -14.12 3.45 2.43
C ILE A 85 -13.43 2.21 3.00
N TRP A 86 -12.74 2.34 4.15
CA TRP A 86 -12.14 1.19 4.83
C TRP A 86 -13.18 0.13 5.15
N MET A 87 -14.32 0.54 5.68
CA MET A 87 -15.40 -0.37 6.04
C MET A 87 -16.02 -1.09 4.83
N ALA A 88 -16.13 -0.42 3.69
CA ALA A 88 -16.76 -1.01 2.51
C ALA A 88 -15.80 -1.91 1.71
N SER A 89 -14.50 -1.60 1.73
CA SER A 89 -13.56 -2.16 0.75
C SER A 89 -12.39 -2.92 1.38
N CYS A 90 -12.13 -2.80 2.68
CA CYS A 90 -10.93 -3.38 3.30
C CYS A 90 -11.23 -4.36 4.44
N ILE A 91 -12.43 -4.30 5.00
CA ILE A 91 -12.83 -5.13 6.14
C ILE A 91 -13.69 -6.28 5.64
N ASP A 92 -13.09 -7.46 5.58
CA ASP A 92 -13.79 -8.74 5.53
C ASP A 92 -13.23 -9.67 6.61
N ASP A 93 -13.88 -10.81 6.86
CA ASP A 93 -13.52 -11.79 7.89
C ASP A 93 -12.11 -12.43 7.72
N SER A 94 -11.32 -12.00 6.73
CA SER A 94 -10.03 -12.61 6.37
C SER A 94 -8.91 -11.63 6.01
N CYS A 95 -9.19 -10.33 5.91
CA CYS A 95 -8.23 -9.34 5.41
C CYS A 95 -7.76 -8.37 6.49
N HIS A 96 -8.62 -7.52 7.03
CA HIS A 96 -8.22 -6.49 8.01
C HIS A 96 -9.17 -6.44 9.21
N ASP A 97 -9.46 -7.61 9.77
CA ASP A 97 -10.32 -7.82 10.93
C ASP A 97 -9.50 -8.03 12.22
N PRO A 98 -10.14 -8.10 13.41
CA PRO A 98 -9.43 -8.19 14.68
C PRO A 98 -8.98 -9.61 15.04
N VAL A 99 -9.47 -10.64 14.36
CA VAL A 99 -9.17 -12.05 14.61
C VAL A 99 -7.94 -12.48 13.83
N ASP A 100 -7.84 -12.13 12.54
CA ASP A 100 -6.68 -12.43 11.70
C ASP A 100 -6.26 -11.24 10.81
N PRO A 101 -5.77 -10.14 11.43
CA PRO A 101 -5.38 -8.94 10.69
C PRO A 101 -4.20 -9.23 9.76
N GLN A 102 -4.43 -9.24 8.45
CA GLN A 102 -3.36 -9.41 7.48
C GLN A 102 -2.34 -8.29 7.62
N ALA A 103 -1.07 -8.67 7.56
CA ALA A 103 0.07 -7.78 7.81
C ALA A 103 -0.01 -7.00 9.14
N GLY A 104 -0.75 -7.53 10.13
CA GLY A 104 -0.86 -6.96 11.47
C GLY A 104 -1.69 -5.68 11.57
N LEU A 105 -2.47 -5.35 10.55
CA LEU A 105 -3.33 -4.16 10.51
C LEU A 105 -4.80 -4.54 10.61
N ASP A 106 -5.46 -4.10 11.67
CA ASP A 106 -6.91 -4.21 11.88
C ASP A 106 -7.55 -2.84 11.64
N LEU A 107 -8.58 -2.80 10.78
CA LEU A 107 -9.32 -1.61 10.37
C LEU A 107 -10.76 -1.59 10.91
N SER A 108 -11.15 -2.57 11.71
CA SER A 108 -12.53 -2.84 12.13
C SER A 108 -12.87 -2.43 13.55
N THR A 109 -11.86 -2.29 14.41
CA THR A 109 -12.06 -1.91 15.82
C THR A 109 -11.74 -0.44 16.07
N ASP A 110 -12.24 0.08 17.20
CA ASP A 110 -12.01 1.48 17.60
C ASP A 110 -10.53 1.87 17.57
N GLY A 111 -10.25 3.12 17.20
CA GLY A 111 -8.88 3.64 17.12
C GLY A 111 -8.14 3.32 15.81
N VAL A 112 -8.86 2.99 14.72
CA VAL A 112 -8.31 2.82 13.36
C VAL A 112 -7.36 3.95 12.98
N TYR A 113 -7.80 5.21 13.13
CA TYR A 113 -7.00 6.39 12.85
C TYR A 113 -5.63 6.36 13.54
N GLY A 114 -5.62 6.10 14.86
CA GLY A 114 -4.40 6.05 15.64
C GLY A 114 -3.45 4.96 15.17
N ARG A 115 -3.98 3.77 14.83
CA ARG A 115 -3.17 2.68 14.27
C ARG A 115 -2.58 3.01 12.90
N LEU A 116 -3.35 3.67 12.04
CA LEU A 116 -2.86 4.08 10.72
C LEU A 116 -1.75 5.13 10.82
N CYS A 117 -1.95 6.16 11.65
CA CYS A 117 -1.01 7.28 11.75
C CYS A 117 0.24 7.00 12.61
N THR A 118 0.17 6.04 13.54
CA THR A 118 1.30 5.72 14.44
C THR A 118 1.94 4.37 14.18
N GLY A 119 1.28 3.52 13.38
CA GLY A 119 1.75 2.18 13.06
C GLY A 119 2.68 2.14 11.85
N PHE A 120 3.46 1.06 11.78
CA PHE A 120 4.42 0.81 10.72
C PHE A 120 4.27 -0.61 10.18
N HIS A 121 4.46 -0.78 8.88
CA HIS A 121 4.52 -2.09 8.27
C HIS A 121 5.83 -2.80 8.66
N GLY A 122 5.72 -3.96 9.30
CA GLY A 122 6.85 -4.61 9.98
C GLY A 122 8.04 -4.99 9.09
N GLN A 123 7.79 -5.28 7.80
CA GLN A 123 8.82 -5.75 6.87
C GLN A 123 9.52 -4.60 6.14
N THR A 124 8.79 -3.52 5.83
CA THR A 124 9.33 -2.38 5.08
C THR A 124 9.79 -1.25 6.00
N GLY A 125 9.27 -1.19 7.23
CA GLY A 125 9.52 -0.10 8.18
C GLY A 125 8.84 1.22 7.79
N MET A 126 7.99 1.23 6.75
CA MET A 126 7.23 2.42 6.35
C MET A 126 6.01 2.61 7.24
N PRO A 127 5.57 3.87 7.48
CA PRO A 127 4.32 4.11 8.17
C PRO A 127 3.15 3.54 7.36
N TYR A 128 2.07 3.14 8.04
CA TYR A 128 0.85 2.73 7.33
C TYR A 128 0.26 3.91 6.56
N ILE A 129 0.09 5.05 7.23
CA ILE A 129 -0.24 6.36 6.65
C ILE A 129 0.74 7.41 7.19
N ASP A 130 1.28 8.25 6.31
CA ASP A 130 2.15 9.37 6.65
C ASP A 130 1.35 10.62 7.05
N CYS A 131 0.71 10.56 8.21
CA CYS A 131 -0.20 11.62 8.67
C CYS A 131 0.53 12.95 8.98
N GLU A 132 1.84 12.91 9.26
CA GLU A 132 2.62 14.12 9.58
C GLU A 132 3.45 14.63 8.40
N GLY A 133 3.87 13.74 7.49
CA GLY A 133 4.74 14.10 6.37
C GLY A 133 4.01 14.59 5.12
N LEU A 134 2.68 14.48 5.08
CA LEU A 134 1.83 14.94 3.97
C LEU A 134 2.18 14.28 2.62
N ASP A 135 2.79 13.09 2.66
CA ASP A 135 3.26 12.37 1.48
C ASP A 135 2.52 11.03 1.32
N PRO A 136 1.54 10.94 0.40
CA PRO A 136 0.88 9.69 0.06
C PRO A 136 1.87 8.58 -0.36
N GLN A 137 2.98 8.93 -1.02
CA GLN A 137 3.99 7.96 -1.44
C GLN A 137 4.90 7.50 -0.31
N ASN A 138 4.87 8.14 0.85
CA ASN A 138 5.48 7.62 2.07
C ASN A 138 4.50 6.76 2.90
N SER A 139 3.24 6.62 2.45
CA SER A 139 2.21 5.82 3.11
C SER A 139 2.13 4.41 2.51
N TYR A 140 2.42 3.37 3.30
CA TYR A 140 2.42 1.99 2.80
C TYR A 140 1.04 1.56 2.30
N VAL A 141 -0.04 1.94 3.00
CA VAL A 141 -1.41 1.60 2.61
C VAL A 141 -1.77 2.23 1.27
N PHE A 142 -1.44 3.51 1.06
CA PHE A 142 -1.72 4.20 -0.20
C PHE A 142 -1.01 3.53 -1.39
N ARG A 143 0.26 3.16 -1.22
CA ARG A 143 1.00 2.42 -2.25
C ARG A 143 0.44 1.04 -2.55
N LYS A 144 -0.18 0.37 -1.56
CA LYS A 144 -0.89 -0.89 -1.79
C LYS A 144 -2.17 -0.66 -2.60
N ILE A 145 -2.86 0.47 -2.39
CA ILE A 145 -4.02 0.87 -3.19
C ILE A 145 -3.63 1.13 -4.65
N GLU A 146 -2.54 1.85 -4.89
CA GLU A 146 -2.06 2.15 -6.25
C GLU A 146 -1.31 0.98 -6.91
N GLY A 147 -0.98 -0.08 -6.16
CA GLY A 147 -0.17 -1.19 -6.65
C GLY A 147 1.31 -0.86 -6.89
N THR A 148 1.81 0.23 -6.32
CA THR A 148 3.21 0.70 -6.45
C THR A 148 4.12 0.17 -5.34
N HIS A 149 3.59 -0.58 -4.38
CA HIS A 149 4.31 -1.06 -3.19
C HIS A 149 5.53 -1.93 -3.49
N LEU A 150 5.55 -2.65 -4.61
CA LEU A 150 6.65 -3.55 -4.99
C LEU A 150 7.97 -2.82 -5.30
N SER A 151 7.95 -1.49 -5.43
CA SER A 151 9.20 -0.70 -5.54
C SER A 151 9.94 -0.59 -4.21
N ILE A 152 9.35 -1.01 -3.09
CA ILE A 152 9.92 -0.90 -1.75
C ILE A 152 10.56 -2.23 -1.35
N ASN A 153 11.79 -2.16 -0.84
CA ASN A 153 12.47 -3.34 -0.32
C ASN A 153 11.70 -3.96 0.86
N GLY A 154 11.45 -5.27 0.80
CA GLY A 154 10.68 -6.00 1.82
C GLY A 154 9.16 -5.96 1.64
N ALA A 155 8.65 -5.24 0.62
CA ALA A 155 7.24 -5.30 0.27
C ALA A 155 6.89 -6.60 -0.46
N SER A 156 5.65 -7.06 -0.32
CA SER A 156 5.16 -8.28 -0.95
C SER A 156 3.63 -8.25 -1.15
N GLY A 157 3.11 -9.31 -1.77
CA GLY A 157 1.68 -9.45 -2.09
C GLY A 157 1.22 -8.59 -3.28
N GLY A 158 -0.09 -8.62 -3.55
CA GLY A 158 -0.72 -7.81 -4.60
C GLY A 158 -1.19 -6.43 -4.12
N PRO A 159 -1.77 -5.61 -5.02
CA PRO A 159 -2.51 -4.41 -4.65
C PRO A 159 -3.68 -4.73 -3.71
N MET A 160 -4.17 -3.73 -2.98
CA MET A 160 -5.32 -3.85 -2.07
C MET A 160 -6.42 -2.84 -2.41
N PRO A 161 -7.70 -3.22 -2.33
CA PRO A 161 -8.19 -4.56 -2.00
C PRO A 161 -7.93 -5.57 -3.13
N PRO A 162 -7.87 -6.88 -2.80
CA PRO A 162 -7.56 -7.92 -3.78
C PRO A 162 -8.70 -8.17 -4.77
N VAL A 163 -9.93 -7.79 -4.38
CA VAL A 163 -11.14 -7.85 -5.19
C VAL A 163 -11.81 -6.47 -5.11
N ASP A 164 -12.37 -6.02 -6.23
CA ASP A 164 -13.07 -4.73 -6.37
C ASP A 164 -12.23 -3.53 -5.90
N SER A 165 -11.22 -3.19 -6.71
CA SER A 165 -10.38 -2.00 -6.51
C SER A 165 -11.22 -0.74 -6.29
N LEU A 166 -10.71 0.17 -5.46
CA LEU A 166 -11.32 1.47 -5.21
C LEU A 166 -11.49 2.24 -6.52
N SER A 167 -12.55 3.05 -6.60
CA SER A 167 -12.71 3.97 -7.73
C SER A 167 -11.66 5.07 -7.68
N ASP A 168 -11.34 5.66 -8.84
CA ASP A 168 -10.40 6.80 -8.93
C ASP A 168 -10.78 7.95 -7.98
N SER A 169 -12.07 8.19 -7.78
CA SER A 169 -12.55 9.19 -6.82
C SER A 169 -12.27 8.84 -5.35
N GLN A 170 -12.35 7.56 -4.97
CA GLN A 170 -12.00 7.12 -3.62
C GLN A 170 -10.49 7.19 -3.40
N VAL A 171 -9.70 6.80 -4.40
CA VAL A 171 -8.24 6.92 -4.37
C VAL A 171 -7.84 8.40 -4.22
N ALA A 172 -8.43 9.29 -5.02
CA ALA A 172 -8.18 10.73 -4.94
C ALA A 172 -8.61 11.34 -3.59
N LEU A 173 -9.71 10.86 -2.99
CA LEU A 173 -10.14 11.30 -1.66
C LEU A 173 -9.14 10.89 -0.57
N ILE A 174 -8.59 9.68 -0.65
CA ILE A 174 -7.55 9.20 0.29
C ILE A 174 -6.24 9.96 0.07
N GLU A 175 -5.83 10.18 -1.18
CA GLU A 175 -4.62 10.95 -1.52
C GLU A 175 -4.71 12.38 -0.96
N ALA A 176 -5.85 13.05 -1.20
CA ALA A 176 -6.10 14.40 -0.71
C ALA A 176 -6.13 14.44 0.83
N TRP A 177 -6.80 13.49 1.47
CA TRP A 177 -6.81 13.37 2.93
C TRP A 177 -5.39 13.31 3.51
N ILE A 178 -4.51 12.46 2.97
CA ILE A 178 -3.12 12.35 3.44
C ILE A 178 -2.37 13.68 3.22
N THR A 179 -2.54 14.28 2.05
CA THR A 179 -1.88 15.56 1.69
C THR A 179 -2.35 16.73 2.57
N GLU A 180 -3.58 16.67 3.09
CA GLU A 180 -4.17 17.64 4.03
C GLU A 180 -3.74 17.42 5.49
N GLY A 181 -2.89 16.42 5.77
CA GLY A 181 -2.44 16.10 7.12
C GLY A 181 -3.23 15.00 7.80
N ALA A 182 -3.92 14.19 6.98
CA ALA A 182 -4.70 13.05 7.39
C ALA A 182 -5.56 13.41 8.60
N LEU A 183 -6.47 14.37 8.48
CA LEU A 183 -7.25 14.88 9.60
C LEU A 183 -8.12 13.76 10.19
N GLN A 184 -8.28 13.76 11.51
CA GLN A 184 -9.13 12.80 12.20
C GLN A 184 -10.60 13.06 11.92
#